data_AF-A0A926BI83-F1
#
_entry.id   AF-A0A926BI83-F1
#
_cell.length_a   1.000
_cell.length_b   1.000
_cell.length_c   1.000
_cell.angle_alpha   90.00
_cell.angle_beta   90.00
_cell.angle_gamma   90.00
#
_symmetry.space_group_name_H-M   'P 1'
#
loop_
_entity.id
_entity.type
_entity.pdbx_description
1 polymer ?
#
loop_
_entity_poly.entity_id
_entity_poly.type
_entity_poly.pdbx_seq_one_letter_code
_entity_poly.pdbx_strand_id
1 'polypeptide(L)'
;MEPFVGEIRLVGFKFAPSGWMTCDGQLLKIGDYEALFTLLGTQFGGDGTTTFALPDLRGRTAIHQGTGNNLSKRDVGQVGGEEAVILTADQMPAHSHTVNPAACNEEAGLTDPTDAIPANNGNANYLPAHLANVAMGGATSSVQGRGESHDNMPPFQVVNFIIALNGIYPSQS
;
A
#
# COMPACT_ATOMS: atom_id res chain seq x y z
N MET A 1 -8.27 20.58 31.51
CA MET A 1 -8.46 21.40 30.30
C MET A 1 -9.60 20.77 29.51
N GLU A 2 -10.62 21.56 29.20
CA GLU A 2 -11.74 21.10 28.36
C GLU A 2 -11.24 20.83 26.94
N PRO A 3 -11.67 19.75 26.27
CA PRO A 3 -11.29 19.47 24.89
C PRO A 3 -11.96 20.45 23.92
N PHE A 4 -11.43 20.54 22.70
CA PHE A 4 -12.20 21.11 21.59
C PHE A 4 -13.23 20.09 21.09
N VAL A 5 -14.41 20.55 20.65
CA VAL A 5 -15.37 19.69 19.94
C VAL A 5 -14.68 19.13 18.69
N GLY A 6 -14.78 17.83 18.47
CA GLY A 6 -14.11 17.15 17.36
C GLY A 6 -12.63 16.85 17.57
N GLU A 7 -12.05 17.18 18.74
CA GLU A 7 -10.68 16.81 19.07
C GLU A 7 -10.53 15.28 19.14
N ILE A 8 -9.56 14.74 18.41
CA ILE A 8 -9.21 13.31 18.44
C ILE A 8 -8.02 13.10 19.36
N ARG A 9 -8.11 12.12 20.26
CA ARG A 9 -7.03 11.72 21.18
C ARG A 9 -6.71 10.23 21.07
N LEU A 10 -5.43 9.91 21.22
CA LEU A 10 -4.96 8.55 21.49
C LEU A 10 -5.02 8.28 22.98
N VAL A 11 -5.56 7.13 23.37
CA VAL A 11 -5.72 6.72 24.76
C VAL A 11 -5.36 5.25 24.96
N GLY A 12 -4.76 4.92 26.11
CA GLY A 12 -4.35 3.56 26.45
C GLY A 12 -5.46 2.65 27.01
N PHE A 13 -6.66 3.20 27.26
CA PHE A 13 -7.82 2.46 27.77
C PHE A 13 -8.82 2.12 26.65
N LYS A 14 -9.65 1.09 26.89
CA LYS A 14 -10.44 0.43 25.83
C LYS A 14 -11.83 1.05 25.56
N PHE A 15 -12.20 2.14 26.20
CA PHE A 15 -13.55 2.74 26.12
C PHE A 15 -13.48 4.25 25.91
N ALA A 16 -14.57 4.85 25.44
CA ALA A 16 -14.72 6.30 25.43
C ALA A 16 -15.38 6.78 26.73
N PRO A 17 -14.77 7.72 27.49
CA PRO A 17 -15.40 8.28 28.68
C PRO A 17 -16.59 9.17 28.31
N SER A 18 -17.37 9.59 29.31
CA SER A 18 -18.51 10.50 29.10
C SER A 18 -18.08 11.77 28.35
N GLY A 19 -18.86 12.18 27.35
CA GLY A 19 -18.55 13.30 26.45
C GLY A 19 -17.62 12.95 25.29
N TRP A 20 -17.20 11.69 25.16
CA TRP A 20 -16.37 11.19 24.08
C TRP A 20 -17.04 9.99 23.39
N MET A 21 -16.54 9.66 22.21
CA MET A 21 -16.92 8.48 21.48
C MET A 21 -15.70 7.84 20.80
N THR A 22 -15.71 6.54 20.55
CA THR A 22 -14.64 5.88 19.79
C THR A 22 -14.69 6.24 18.31
N CYS A 23 -13.51 6.34 17.68
CA CYS A 23 -13.40 6.57 16.24
C CYS A 23 -13.58 5.27 15.45
N ASP A 24 -14.78 4.70 15.50
CA ASP A 24 -15.15 3.41 14.90
C ASP A 24 -16.06 3.54 13.66
N GLY A 25 -16.19 4.74 13.07
CA GLY A 25 -17.00 4.95 11.86
C GLY A 25 -18.51 5.00 12.05
N GLN A 26 -18.99 5.13 13.29
CA GLN A 26 -20.42 5.12 13.59
C GLN A 26 -21.15 6.35 13.05
N LEU A 27 -22.40 6.15 12.60
CA LEU A 27 -23.31 7.20 12.18
C LEU A 27 -24.01 7.83 13.38
N LEU A 28 -23.98 9.16 13.45
CA LEU A 28 -24.63 9.97 14.46
C LEU A 28 -25.73 10.82 13.84
N LYS A 29 -26.76 11.11 14.64
CA LYS A 29 -27.83 12.03 14.23
C LYS A 29 -27.33 13.46 14.33
N ILE A 30 -27.54 14.24 13.28
CA ILE A 30 -27.13 15.64 13.24
C ILE A 30 -27.80 16.44 14.36
N GLY A 31 -29.11 16.26 14.59
CA GLY A 31 -29.85 17.00 15.60
C GLY A 31 -29.40 16.78 17.05
N ASP A 32 -28.69 15.68 17.33
CA ASP A 32 -28.15 15.41 18.67
C ASP A 32 -26.72 15.96 18.84
N TYR A 33 -26.01 16.24 17.74
CA TYR A 33 -24.59 16.59 17.70
C TYR A 33 -24.29 17.71 16.70
N GLU A 34 -25.12 18.74 16.67
CA GLU A 34 -25.05 19.82 15.67
C GLU A 34 -23.68 20.48 15.62
N ALA A 35 -23.11 20.84 16.78
CA ALA A 35 -21.79 21.47 16.87
C ALA A 35 -20.64 20.59 16.36
N LEU A 36 -20.74 19.27 16.48
CA LEU A 36 -19.76 18.36 15.92
C LEU A 36 -19.96 18.23 14.40
N PHE A 37 -21.20 18.18 13.94
CA PHE A 37 -21.53 18.13 12.52
C PHE A 37 -21.06 19.38 11.78
N THR A 38 -21.18 20.58 12.34
CA THR A 38 -20.70 21.81 11.68
C THR A 38 -19.18 21.80 11.44
N LEU A 39 -18.42 21.03 12.23
CA LEU A 39 -16.97 20.88 12.08
C LEU A 39 -16.59 19.74 11.13
N LEU A 40 -17.23 18.59 11.25
CA LEU A 40 -16.86 17.38 10.47
C LEU A 40 -17.59 17.29 9.13
N GLY A 41 -18.80 17.84 9.02
CA GLY A 41 -19.68 17.63 7.88
C GLY A 41 -19.87 16.14 7.59
N THR A 42 -19.83 15.78 6.31
CA THR A 42 -19.95 14.40 5.83
C THR A 42 -18.61 13.79 5.39
N GLN A 43 -17.48 14.37 5.82
CA GLN A 43 -16.13 13.96 5.39
C GLN A 43 -15.85 12.48 5.69
N PHE A 44 -16.48 11.91 6.72
CA PHE A 44 -16.34 10.50 7.09
C PHE A 44 -17.56 9.65 6.71
N GLY A 45 -18.58 10.23 6.05
CA GLY A 45 -19.81 9.56 5.63
C GLY A 45 -21.09 10.16 6.24
N GLY A 46 -22.20 9.46 6.05
CA GLY A 46 -23.55 9.91 6.37
C GLY A 46 -24.24 10.66 5.22
N ASP A 47 -25.49 11.04 5.43
CA ASP A 47 -26.35 11.66 4.41
C ASP A 47 -26.31 13.21 4.42
N GLY A 48 -25.70 13.81 5.45
CA GLY A 48 -25.58 15.27 5.60
C GLY A 48 -26.90 15.99 5.89
N THR A 49 -28.00 15.25 6.08
CA THR A 49 -29.34 15.80 6.34
C THR A 49 -29.89 15.33 7.68
N THR A 50 -29.80 14.02 7.94
CA THR A 50 -30.20 13.39 9.19
C THR A 50 -28.99 12.89 9.96
N THR A 51 -27.96 12.43 9.25
CA THR A 51 -26.81 11.75 9.84
C THR A 51 -25.47 12.18 9.25
N PHE A 52 -24.43 12.04 10.06
CA PHE A 52 -23.02 12.14 9.67
C PHE A 52 -22.22 11.04 10.36
N ALA A 53 -21.05 10.68 9.84
CA ALA A 53 -20.21 9.65 10.46
C ALA A 53 -19.04 10.25 11.25
N LEU A 54 -18.61 9.52 12.28
CA LEU A 54 -17.31 9.72 12.90
C LEU A 54 -16.19 9.11 12.04
N PRO A 55 -14.92 9.48 12.24
CA PRO A 55 -13.80 8.77 11.64
C PRO A 55 -13.80 7.28 12.01
N ASP A 56 -13.36 6.43 11.10
CA ASP A 56 -13.01 5.03 11.38
C ASP A 56 -11.49 4.89 11.36
N LEU A 57 -10.87 4.73 12.53
CA LEU A 57 -9.42 4.59 12.68
C LEU A 57 -8.98 3.17 13.05
N ARG A 58 -9.90 2.20 13.01
CA ARG A 58 -9.57 0.79 13.27
C ARG A 58 -8.72 0.24 12.13
N GLY A 59 -7.57 -0.34 12.46
CA GLY A 59 -6.61 -0.85 11.46
C GLY A 59 -5.95 0.24 10.61
N ARG A 60 -5.95 1.50 11.07
CA ARG A 60 -5.45 2.63 10.28
C ARG A 60 -4.42 3.46 11.02
N THR A 61 -3.45 3.94 10.26
CA THR A 61 -2.53 4.98 10.71
C THR A 61 -3.09 6.35 10.33
N ALA A 62 -3.29 7.23 11.32
CA ALA A 62 -3.69 8.60 11.06
C ALA A 62 -2.56 9.40 10.41
N ILE A 63 -2.86 10.11 9.32
CA ILE A 63 -1.92 10.99 8.62
C ILE A 63 -2.48 12.41 8.51
N HIS A 64 -1.59 13.40 8.42
CA HIS A 64 -1.99 14.80 8.29
C HIS A 64 -2.56 15.10 6.90
N GLN A 65 -3.56 15.98 6.84
CA GLN A 65 -4.11 16.48 5.57
C GLN A 65 -3.15 17.47 4.87
N GLY A 66 -3.39 17.75 3.59
CA GLY A 66 -2.78 18.86 2.87
C GLY A 66 -1.92 18.46 1.67
N THR A 67 -1.20 19.45 1.15
CA THR A 67 -0.38 19.38 -0.07
C THR A 67 0.98 20.01 0.19
N GLY A 68 1.85 19.32 0.92
CA GLY A 68 3.23 19.77 1.13
C GLY A 68 4.07 19.66 -0.15
N ASN A 69 5.21 20.37 -0.18
CA ASN A 69 6.15 20.26 -1.30
C ASN A 69 6.65 18.81 -1.44
N ASN A 70 6.57 18.24 -2.66
CA ASN A 70 6.85 16.84 -2.95
C ASN A 70 6.00 15.81 -2.18
N LEU A 71 4.84 16.20 -1.65
CA LEU A 71 3.88 15.29 -1.02
C LEU A 71 2.64 15.10 -1.89
N SER A 72 2.04 13.92 -1.85
CA SER A 72 0.72 13.70 -2.44
C SER A 72 -0.34 14.48 -1.66
N LYS A 73 -1.32 15.04 -2.38
CA LYS A 73 -2.52 15.64 -1.77
C LYS A 73 -3.25 14.62 -0.93
N ARG A 74 -3.59 14.99 0.31
CA ARG A 74 -4.44 14.20 1.22
C ARG A 74 -5.57 15.07 1.74
N ASP A 75 -6.80 14.68 1.43
CA ASP A 75 -8.00 15.34 1.94
C ASP A 75 -8.46 14.65 3.24
N VAL A 76 -9.07 15.39 4.16
CA VAL A 76 -9.64 14.80 5.38
C VAL A 76 -10.75 13.81 5.00
N GLY A 77 -10.77 12.65 5.67
CA GLY A 77 -11.69 11.56 5.36
C GLY A 77 -11.23 10.64 4.23
N GLN A 78 -10.19 11.01 3.49
CA GLN A 78 -9.61 10.11 2.49
C GLN A 78 -9.01 8.87 3.16
N VAL A 79 -9.39 7.69 2.65
CA VAL A 79 -8.79 6.41 3.02
C VAL A 79 -7.83 5.91 1.93
N GLY A 80 -6.81 5.17 2.34
CA GLY A 80 -5.86 4.53 1.42
C GLY A 80 -4.82 3.70 2.18
N GLY A 81 -3.88 3.13 1.43
CA GLY A 81 -2.92 2.16 1.95
C GLY A 81 -3.48 0.74 1.90
N GLU A 82 -2.58 -0.24 2.03
CA GLU A 82 -2.88 -1.68 2.01
C GLU A 82 -2.06 -2.35 3.12
N GLU A 83 -2.71 -3.17 3.95
CA GLU A 83 -2.03 -3.94 5.03
C GLU A 83 -1.16 -5.05 4.44
N ALA A 84 -1.55 -5.63 3.31
CA ALA A 84 -0.81 -6.67 2.63
C ALA A 84 -0.74 -6.38 1.12
N VAL A 85 0.43 -6.62 0.51
CA VAL A 85 0.69 -6.32 -0.90
C VAL A 85 1.14 -7.58 -1.60
N ILE A 86 0.62 -7.83 -2.80
CA ILE A 86 1.14 -8.86 -3.71
C ILE A 86 2.22 -8.22 -4.56
N LEU A 87 3.44 -8.77 -4.53
CA LEU A 87 4.52 -8.31 -5.41
C LEU A 87 4.26 -8.79 -6.84
N THR A 88 3.98 -7.83 -7.73
CA THR A 88 3.86 -8.07 -9.16
C THR A 88 5.21 -7.85 -9.87
N ALA A 89 5.34 -8.35 -11.10
CA ALA A 89 6.51 -8.09 -11.93
C ALA A 89 6.77 -6.58 -12.13
N ASP A 90 5.71 -5.76 -12.22
CA ASP A 90 5.81 -4.30 -12.38
C ASP A 90 6.38 -3.59 -11.14
N GLN A 91 6.34 -4.25 -9.98
CA GLN A 91 6.90 -3.73 -8.72
C GLN A 91 8.35 -4.16 -8.50
N MET A 92 8.93 -4.93 -9.42
CA MET A 92 10.33 -5.33 -9.40
C MET A 92 11.13 -4.56 -10.47
N PRO A 93 12.31 -4.00 -10.15
CA PRO A 93 13.17 -3.44 -11.17
C PRO A 93 13.51 -4.47 -12.26
N ALA A 94 13.54 -4.00 -13.51
CA ALA A 94 13.99 -4.82 -14.62
C ALA A 94 15.41 -5.33 -14.35
N HIS A 95 15.57 -6.64 -14.41
CA HIS A 95 16.85 -7.32 -14.23
C HIS A 95 16.99 -8.44 -15.26
N SER A 96 18.22 -8.86 -15.50
CA SER A 96 18.52 -9.96 -16.41
C SER A 96 19.59 -10.86 -15.80
N HIS A 97 19.60 -12.11 -16.23
CA HIS A 97 20.65 -13.06 -15.90
C HIS A 97 21.47 -13.33 -17.16
N THR A 98 22.77 -13.03 -17.10
CA THR A 98 23.69 -13.45 -18.15
C THR A 98 23.99 -14.93 -17.94
N VAL A 99 23.63 -15.75 -18.92
CA VAL A 99 24.08 -17.15 -18.95
C VAL A 99 25.56 -17.16 -19.33
N ASN A 100 26.42 -17.60 -18.41
CA ASN A 100 27.84 -17.81 -18.71
C ASN A 100 28.03 -19.26 -19.20
N PRO A 101 28.37 -19.51 -20.47
CA PRO A 101 28.62 -20.85 -20.96
C PRO A 101 29.80 -21.50 -20.23
N ALA A 102 29.63 -22.75 -19.77
CA ALA A 102 30.67 -23.50 -19.06
C ALA A 102 31.91 -23.78 -19.92
N ALA A 103 31.76 -23.78 -21.25
CA ALA A 103 32.86 -23.87 -22.20
C ALA A 103 33.37 -22.47 -22.55
N CYS A 104 34.12 -21.84 -21.64
CA CYS A 104 34.57 -20.46 -21.79
C CYS A 104 35.53 -20.22 -22.98
N ASN A 105 36.00 -21.25 -23.68
CA ASN A 105 37.04 -21.09 -24.70
C ASN A 105 36.82 -21.88 -26.01
N GLU A 106 35.77 -22.70 -26.11
CA GLU A 106 35.56 -23.59 -27.26
C GLU A 106 34.37 -23.12 -28.11
N GLU A 107 34.50 -23.22 -29.43
CA GLU A 107 33.45 -22.89 -30.40
C GLU A 107 32.34 -23.94 -30.37
N ALA A 108 31.09 -23.49 -30.43
CA ALA A 108 29.93 -24.38 -30.50
C ALA A 108 29.97 -25.28 -31.75
N GLY A 109 30.13 -26.58 -31.56
CA GLY A 109 30.13 -27.57 -32.64
C GLY A 109 28.76 -28.13 -33.03
N LEU A 110 27.69 -27.73 -32.32
CA LEU A 110 26.32 -28.24 -32.49
C LEU A 110 25.32 -27.08 -32.57
N THR A 111 24.30 -27.24 -33.42
CA THR A 111 23.15 -26.30 -33.50
C THR A 111 21.92 -26.81 -32.73
N ASP A 112 21.91 -28.08 -32.33
CA ASP A 112 20.87 -28.71 -31.50
C ASP A 112 21.32 -28.68 -30.03
N PRO A 113 20.54 -28.05 -29.11
CA PRO A 113 20.88 -27.97 -27.70
C PRO A 113 20.57 -29.24 -26.90
N THR A 114 19.96 -30.28 -27.49
CA THR A 114 19.61 -31.53 -26.79
C THR A 114 20.87 -32.20 -26.26
N ASP A 115 20.90 -32.46 -24.94
CA ASP A 115 22.03 -33.06 -24.21
C ASP A 115 23.37 -32.30 -24.36
N ALA A 116 23.33 -31.01 -24.73
CA ALA A 116 24.50 -30.15 -24.90
C ALA A 116 24.62 -29.06 -23.82
N ILE A 117 25.83 -28.57 -23.58
CA ILE A 117 26.08 -27.37 -22.75
C ILE A 117 26.19 -26.11 -23.61
N PRO A 118 25.78 -24.93 -23.12
CA PRO A 118 26.05 -23.67 -23.82
C PRO A 118 27.55 -23.45 -24.04
N ALA A 119 27.95 -23.00 -25.23
CA ALA A 119 29.32 -22.69 -25.64
C ALA A 119 29.40 -21.34 -26.39
N ASN A 120 30.60 -20.83 -26.63
CA ASN A 120 30.79 -19.55 -27.34
C ASN A 120 30.47 -19.71 -28.85
N ASN A 121 29.84 -18.70 -29.46
CA ASN A 121 29.70 -18.65 -30.92
C ASN A 121 31.00 -18.11 -31.53
N GLY A 122 32.02 -18.96 -31.66
CA GLY A 122 33.21 -18.61 -32.41
C GLY A 122 32.83 -18.00 -33.78
N ASN A 123 33.03 -16.68 -33.93
CA ASN A 123 32.91 -15.91 -35.17
C ASN A 123 31.51 -15.81 -35.84
N ALA A 124 30.69 -14.87 -35.38
CA ALA A 124 29.33 -14.59 -35.87
C ALA A 124 29.20 -13.90 -37.26
N ASN A 125 30.18 -13.98 -38.16
CA ASN A 125 30.14 -13.19 -39.40
C ASN A 125 29.49 -13.91 -40.60
N TYR A 126 29.36 -15.24 -40.62
CA TYR A 126 28.87 -15.98 -41.80
C TYR A 126 28.13 -17.29 -41.52
N LEU A 127 27.44 -17.43 -40.40
CA LEU A 127 26.51 -18.56 -40.24
C LEU A 127 25.18 -18.23 -40.92
N PRO A 128 24.57 -19.18 -41.67
CA PRO A 128 23.24 -18.97 -42.23
C PRO A 128 22.29 -18.62 -41.09
N ALA A 129 21.47 -17.60 -41.30
CA ALA A 129 20.49 -17.09 -40.33
C ALA A 129 19.92 -18.23 -39.49
N HIS A 130 20.14 -18.16 -38.17
CA HIS A 130 19.68 -19.20 -37.25
C HIS A 130 18.21 -19.53 -37.53
N LEU A 131 17.94 -20.83 -37.69
CA LEU A 131 16.60 -21.40 -37.62
C LEU A 131 15.93 -20.91 -36.33
N ALA A 132 14.61 -20.75 -36.37
CA ALA A 132 13.77 -20.19 -35.30
C ALA A 132 14.27 -20.52 -33.88
N ASN A 133 14.23 -19.54 -32.96
CA ASN A 133 14.67 -19.69 -31.57
C ASN A 133 14.26 -21.06 -30.99
N VAL A 134 15.25 -21.92 -30.73
CA VAL A 134 15.05 -23.20 -30.06
C VAL A 134 15.16 -22.97 -28.56
N ALA A 135 14.18 -23.45 -27.79
CA ALA A 135 14.21 -23.36 -26.34
C ALA A 135 15.43 -24.11 -25.78
N MET A 136 16.20 -23.46 -24.92
CA MET A 136 17.28 -24.10 -24.15
C MET A 136 16.68 -25.18 -23.23
N GLY A 137 17.41 -26.27 -22.99
CA GLY A 137 16.97 -27.35 -22.07
C GLY A 137 16.50 -26.80 -20.72
N GLY A 138 15.33 -27.25 -20.25
CA GLY A 138 14.46 -26.56 -19.30
C GLY A 138 14.91 -26.41 -17.84
N ALA A 139 16.16 -26.02 -17.57
CA ALA A 139 16.67 -25.88 -16.19
C ALA A 139 17.61 -24.67 -15.93
N THR A 140 17.76 -23.70 -16.83
CA THR A 140 18.68 -22.56 -16.61
C THR A 140 18.02 -21.31 -16.02
N SER A 141 16.70 -21.18 -16.11
CA SER A 141 15.94 -20.11 -15.44
C SER A 141 14.52 -20.58 -15.11
N SER A 142 14.09 -20.30 -13.88
CA SER A 142 12.71 -20.48 -13.43
C SER A 142 12.12 -19.12 -13.11
N VAL A 143 10.83 -18.92 -13.41
CA VAL A 143 10.11 -17.76 -12.89
C VAL A 143 10.07 -17.84 -11.37
N GLN A 144 10.54 -16.80 -10.70
CA GLN A 144 10.49 -16.65 -9.24
C GLN A 144 9.47 -15.55 -8.89
N GLY A 145 8.88 -15.66 -7.68
CA GLY A 145 7.73 -14.85 -7.28
C GLY A 145 6.42 -15.59 -7.57
N ARG A 146 5.86 -16.23 -6.54
CA ARG A 146 4.61 -16.99 -6.64
C ARG A 146 3.35 -16.11 -6.60
N GLY A 147 3.50 -14.78 -6.67
CA GLY A 147 2.41 -13.83 -6.49
C GLY A 147 1.79 -13.89 -5.09
N GLU A 148 2.54 -14.41 -4.11
CA GLU A 148 2.09 -14.46 -2.72
C GLU A 148 2.11 -13.05 -2.11
N SER A 149 1.13 -12.78 -1.27
CA SER A 149 1.07 -11.52 -0.54
C SER A 149 2.08 -11.53 0.61
N HIS A 150 2.70 -10.38 0.86
CA HIS A 150 3.48 -10.14 2.07
C HIS A 150 2.83 -9.05 2.91
N ASP A 151 3.10 -9.10 4.21
CA ASP A 151 2.73 -8.05 5.15
C ASP A 151 3.45 -6.74 4.77
N ASN A 152 2.71 -5.64 4.75
CA ASN A 152 3.19 -4.29 4.47
C ASN A 152 3.03 -3.37 5.70
N MET A 153 2.66 -3.93 6.86
CA MET A 153 2.56 -3.18 8.10
C MET A 153 3.94 -3.02 8.76
N PRO A 154 4.35 -1.79 9.12
CA PRO A 154 5.49 -1.60 10.01
C PRO A 154 5.13 -2.11 11.42
N PRO A 155 6.12 -2.36 12.30
CA PRO A 155 5.85 -2.66 13.71
C PRO A 155 4.92 -1.63 14.34
N PHE A 156 3.85 -2.07 14.99
CA PHE A 156 2.82 -1.19 15.56
C PHE A 156 2.44 -1.58 16.99
N GLN A 157 1.92 -0.61 17.73
CA GLN A 157 1.30 -0.80 19.04
C GLN A 157 -0.12 -0.23 19.00
N VAL A 158 -1.09 -1.09 19.32
CA VAL A 158 -2.51 -0.70 19.28
C VAL A 158 -2.87 0.10 20.53
N VAL A 159 -3.52 1.24 20.30
CA VAL A 159 -4.18 2.09 21.30
C VAL A 159 -5.52 2.55 20.73
N ASN A 160 -6.39 3.09 21.58
CA ASN A 160 -7.70 3.55 21.15
C ASN A 160 -7.66 5.01 20.67
N PHE A 161 -8.47 5.31 19.66
CA PHE A 161 -8.78 6.68 19.27
C PHE A 161 -10.18 7.05 19.75
N ILE A 162 -10.28 8.20 20.41
CA ILE A 162 -11.55 8.78 20.85
C ILE A 162 -11.68 10.21 20.33
N ILE A 163 -12.92 10.64 20.07
CA ILE A 163 -13.27 11.99 19.63
C ILE A 163 -14.21 12.65 20.63
N ALA A 164 -13.97 13.93 20.92
CA ALA A 164 -14.81 14.71 21.82
C ALA A 164 -16.14 15.09 21.14
N LEU A 165 -17.25 14.71 21.76
CA LEU A 165 -18.59 15.07 21.31
C LEU A 165 -18.98 16.48 21.74
N ASN A 166 -18.45 16.91 22.89
CA ASN A 166 -18.73 18.20 23.52
C ASN A 166 -17.41 18.83 24.01
N GLY A 167 -17.38 20.16 24.09
CA GLY A 167 -16.17 20.90 24.47
C GLY A 167 -16.22 22.35 24.01
N ILE A 168 -15.05 22.97 23.93
CA ILE A 168 -14.89 24.33 23.38
C ILE A 168 -15.07 24.26 21.86
N TYR A 169 -15.92 25.11 21.30
CA TYR A 169 -16.05 25.21 19.84
C TYR A 169 -14.82 25.92 19.25
N PRO A 170 -14.07 25.31 18.31
CA PRO A 170 -12.90 25.94 17.72
C PRO A 170 -13.33 27.04 16.74
N SER A 171 -13.06 28.30 17.08
CA SER A 171 -13.28 29.45 16.20
C SER A 171 -12.03 29.72 15.34
N GLN A 172 -12.23 29.92 14.04
CA GLN A 172 -11.18 30.44 13.15
C GLN A 172 -10.99 31.94 13.42
N SER A 173 -9.73 32.40 13.48
CA SER A 173 -9.36 33.83 13.56
C SER A 173 -9.11 34.43 12.19
#